data_AF-A0A7V9T9U4-F1
#
_entry.id   AF-A0A7V9T9U4-F1
#
_cell.length_a   1.000
_cell.length_b   1.000
_cell.length_c   1.000
_cell.angle_alpha   90.00
_cell.angle_beta   90.00
_cell.angle_gamma   90.00
#
_symmetry.space_group_name_H-M   'P 1'
#
loop_
_entity.id
_entity.type
_entity.pdbx_description
1 polymer ?
#
loop_
_entity_poly.entity_id
_entity_poly.type
_entity_poly.pdbx_seq_one_letter_code
_entity_poly.pdbx_strand_id
1 'polypeptide(L)'
;MIRELTSDCVHCGFCLPTCPTYVLWREEMDSPRGRIHLMDARLDGAVTLNATVTTHFDRCLGCMACVSSCPSGVRYDRLIESTRDAVEREYERPLGDRLLRGLLFRVLPYSGRMRAALRLAPLGRVLPMPRRFRPLVEMAPRWRSRGDVPAVTPASGSRRGRVGLLTGCVQRAVFTDVNQATARVLAADGFEVVAPPQGCCGALSVHAGRLEEGRAFARRVVEAFDGVDLVVVNSSGCGSHLKELGWLLESEDAEAFAAKVRDVGELLAEVPPRARRHPLALTTALQDSCHLRHAQALPLASLASLARIPALDVVEPAEQDLCCGSAGIYNL
;
A
#
# COMPACT_ATOMS: atom_id res chain seq x y z
N MET A 1 15.04 -5.78 19.37
CA MET A 1 14.21 -5.68 18.17
C MET A 1 14.80 -4.77 17.08
N ILE A 2 14.66 -3.43 17.10
CA ILE A 2 15.19 -2.58 15.99
C ILE A 2 16.72 -2.75 15.83
N ARG A 3 17.47 -2.76 16.94
CA ARG A 3 18.94 -2.94 16.94
C ARG A 3 19.39 -4.29 16.35
N GLU A 4 18.58 -5.33 16.49
CA GLU A 4 18.89 -6.63 15.86
C GLU A 4 18.70 -6.54 14.34
N LEU A 5 17.60 -5.93 13.90
CA LEU A 5 17.31 -5.76 12.47
C LEU A 5 18.31 -4.84 11.75
N THR A 6 18.89 -3.84 12.43
CA THR A 6 19.93 -3.02 11.82
C THR A 6 21.25 -3.78 11.69
N SER A 7 21.57 -4.65 12.65
CA SER A 7 22.80 -5.46 12.65
C SER A 7 22.89 -6.49 11.51
N ASP A 8 21.77 -6.85 10.89
CA ASP A 8 21.74 -7.69 9.68
C ASP A 8 22.41 -7.02 8.47
N CYS A 9 22.54 -5.68 8.48
CA CYS A 9 23.12 -4.92 7.38
C CYS A 9 24.66 -4.93 7.41
N VAL A 10 25.27 -5.61 6.43
CA VAL A 10 26.74 -5.63 6.24
C VAL A 10 27.28 -4.51 5.34
N HIS A 11 26.46 -3.51 5.01
CA HIS A 11 26.82 -2.33 4.20
C HIS A 11 27.38 -2.61 2.79
N CYS A 12 27.09 -3.78 2.20
CA CYS A 12 27.61 -4.22 0.90
C CYS A 12 27.21 -3.38 -0.33
N GLY A 13 26.10 -2.63 -0.27
CA GLY A 13 25.68 -1.72 -1.35
C GLY A 13 24.76 -2.29 -2.43
N PHE A 14 24.31 -3.56 -2.34
CA PHE A 14 23.35 -4.14 -3.30
C PHE A 14 22.00 -3.40 -3.35
N CYS A 15 21.66 -2.69 -2.28
CA CYS A 15 20.45 -1.87 -2.19
C CYS A 15 20.54 -0.54 -2.97
N LEU A 16 21.74 -0.11 -3.40
CA LEU A 16 21.95 1.18 -4.04
C LEU A 16 21.30 1.30 -5.44
N PRO A 17 21.56 0.40 -6.41
CA PRO A 17 21.04 0.55 -7.77
C PRO A 17 19.51 0.40 -7.86
N THR A 18 18.89 -0.24 -6.88
CA THR A 18 17.43 -0.42 -6.80
C THR A 18 16.72 0.70 -6.05
N CYS A 19 17.44 1.52 -5.28
CA CYS A 19 16.83 2.57 -4.47
C CYS A 19 16.55 3.82 -5.32
N PRO A 20 15.28 4.21 -5.53
CA PRO A 20 14.94 5.31 -6.43
C PRO A 20 15.50 6.67 -5.95
N THR A 21 15.57 6.90 -4.64
CA THR A 21 16.11 8.15 -4.11
C THR A 21 17.62 8.24 -4.20
N TYR A 22 18.33 7.13 -4.00
CA TYR A 22 19.77 7.08 -4.23
C TYR A 22 20.12 7.23 -5.72
N VAL A 23 19.42 6.54 -6.62
CA VAL A 23 19.65 6.65 -8.07
C VAL A 23 19.47 8.09 -8.55
N LEU A 24 18.49 8.82 -7.99
CA LEU A 24 18.23 10.20 -8.35
C LEU A 24 19.23 11.20 -7.77
N TRP A 25 19.52 11.11 -6.46
CA TRP A 25 20.32 12.14 -5.77
C TRP A 25 21.78 11.77 -5.56
N ARG A 26 22.13 10.48 -5.63
CA ARG A 26 23.46 9.93 -5.32
C ARG A 26 23.99 10.31 -3.94
N GLU A 27 23.07 10.55 -3.01
CA GLU A 27 23.36 10.84 -1.61
C GLU A 27 23.27 9.55 -0.80
N GLU A 28 24.36 9.16 -0.13
CA GLU A 28 24.44 7.89 0.60
C GLU A 28 23.40 7.83 1.72
N MET A 29 23.16 8.97 2.39
CA MET A 29 22.15 9.07 3.45
C MET A 29 20.72 8.88 2.93
N ASP A 30 20.52 9.03 1.62
CA ASP A 30 19.27 8.71 0.93
C ASP A 30 19.26 7.31 0.30
N SER A 31 20.20 6.45 0.66
CA SER A 31 20.19 5.02 0.37
C SER A 31 19.58 4.19 1.52
N PRO A 32 19.17 2.93 1.30
CA PRO A 32 18.70 2.06 2.38
C PRO A 32 19.79 1.80 3.42
N ARG A 33 21.02 1.48 2.99
CA ARG A 33 22.14 1.23 3.93
C ARG A 33 22.60 2.49 4.67
N GLY A 34 22.56 3.66 4.03
CA GLY A 34 22.88 4.92 4.70
C GLY A 34 21.82 5.32 5.72
N ARG A 35 20.54 5.06 5.44
CA ARG A 35 19.46 5.22 6.42
C ARG A 35 19.61 4.25 7.59
N ILE A 36 20.00 3.00 7.36
CA ILE A 36 20.32 2.06 8.45
C ILE A 36 21.46 2.60 9.31
N HIS A 37 22.51 3.15 8.70
CA HIS A 37 23.60 3.79 9.44
C HIS A 37 23.10 4.95 10.31
N LEU A 38 22.16 5.78 9.83
CA LEU A 38 21.52 6.82 10.66
C LEU A 38 20.69 6.24 11.80
N MET A 39 20.01 5.12 11.57
CA MET A 39 19.26 4.42 12.61
C MET A 39 20.20 3.94 13.71
N ASP A 40 21.33 3.33 13.37
CA ASP A 40 22.34 2.89 14.34
C ASP A 40 22.96 4.07 15.09
N ALA A 41 23.40 5.11 14.39
CA ALA A 41 23.95 6.31 15.01
C ALA A 41 22.97 6.98 15.97
N ARG A 42 21.67 6.94 15.67
CA ARG A 42 20.61 7.39 16.58
C ARG A 42 20.47 6.47 17.79
N LEU A 43 20.44 5.15 17.58
CA LEU A 43 20.32 4.17 18.67
C LEU A 43 21.51 4.22 19.62
N ASP A 44 22.69 4.61 19.13
CA ASP A 44 23.91 4.80 19.93
C ASP A 44 24.00 6.18 20.58
N GLY A 45 23.03 7.07 20.33
CA GLY A 45 23.00 8.43 20.87
C GLY A 45 24.00 9.38 20.21
N ALA A 46 24.68 8.97 19.14
CA ALA A 46 25.62 9.81 18.38
C ALA A 46 24.91 10.88 17.54
N VAL A 47 23.65 10.63 17.16
CA VAL A 47 22.81 11.54 16.36
C VAL A 47 21.42 11.68 16.97
N THR A 48 20.89 12.90 16.98
CA THR A 48 19.50 13.18 17.36
C THR A 48 18.62 13.42 16.14
N LEU A 49 17.32 13.14 16.27
CA LEU A 49 16.35 13.44 15.22
C LEU A 49 16.13 14.95 15.12
N ASN A 50 16.77 15.56 14.13
CA ASN A 50 16.62 16.96 13.75
C ASN A 50 16.11 17.07 12.31
N ALA A 51 15.91 18.30 11.82
CA ALA A 51 15.37 18.55 10.48
C ALA A 51 16.16 17.82 9.37
N THR A 52 17.49 17.78 9.45
CA THR A 52 18.36 17.17 8.44
C THR A 52 18.22 15.66 8.45
N VAL A 53 18.37 15.04 9.63
CA VAL A 53 18.29 13.58 9.78
C VAL A 53 16.91 13.07 9.40
N THR A 54 15.86 13.75 9.88
CA THR A 54 14.47 13.42 9.55
C THR A 54 14.19 13.48 8.05
N THR A 55 14.78 14.44 7.34
CA THR A 55 14.59 14.59 5.89
C THR A 55 14.96 13.31 5.13
N HIS A 56 16.04 12.62 5.53
CA HIS A 56 16.44 11.38 4.86
C HIS A 56 15.42 10.26 5.04
N PHE A 57 14.78 10.14 6.22
CA PHE A 57 13.72 9.15 6.45
C PHE A 57 12.41 9.52 5.75
N ASP A 58 12.06 10.80 5.69
CA ASP A 58 10.88 11.30 4.98
C ASP A 58 10.99 11.08 3.46
N ARG A 59 12.21 11.21 2.92
CA ARG A 59 12.50 10.97 1.51
C ARG A 59 12.30 9.53 1.06
N CYS A 60 12.35 8.56 1.97
CA CYS A 60 12.16 7.15 1.60
C CYS A 60 10.78 6.92 0.98
N LEU A 61 10.70 6.31 -0.20
CA LEU A 61 9.39 6.00 -0.81
C LEU A 61 8.69 4.79 -0.15
N GLY A 62 9.41 4.01 0.66
CA GLY A 62 8.88 2.78 1.24
C GLY A 62 8.52 1.72 0.19
N CYS A 63 9.25 1.67 -0.93
CA CYS A 63 8.96 0.76 -2.04
C CYS A 63 9.40 -0.70 -1.81
N MET A 64 10.25 -0.92 -0.81
CA MET A 64 10.79 -2.24 -0.42
C MET A 64 11.64 -2.95 -1.47
N ALA A 65 12.03 -2.29 -2.56
CA ALA A 65 12.95 -2.85 -3.55
C ALA A 65 14.33 -3.21 -2.95
N CYS A 66 14.71 -2.52 -1.88
CA CYS A 66 15.90 -2.84 -1.09
C CYS A 66 15.78 -4.17 -0.31
N VAL A 67 14.57 -4.59 0.09
CA VAL A 67 14.35 -5.84 0.80
C VAL A 67 14.58 -7.02 -0.14
N SER A 68 13.95 -7.00 -1.32
CA SER A 68 14.12 -8.08 -2.31
C SER A 68 15.55 -8.15 -2.87
N SER A 69 16.29 -7.04 -2.88
CA SER A 69 17.66 -6.98 -3.40
C SER A 69 18.73 -7.28 -2.34
N CYS A 70 18.35 -7.42 -1.06
CA CYS A 70 19.31 -7.59 0.03
C CYS A 70 19.72 -9.05 0.17
N PRO A 71 21.00 -9.42 -0.06
CA PRO A 71 21.46 -10.79 0.14
C PRO A 71 21.48 -11.19 1.62
N SER A 72 21.53 -10.22 2.54
CA SER A 72 21.51 -10.44 3.99
C SER A 72 20.10 -10.59 4.57
N GLY A 73 19.04 -10.39 3.77
CA GLY A 73 17.66 -10.53 4.25
C GLY A 73 17.18 -9.43 5.21
N VAL A 74 17.81 -8.26 5.19
CA VAL A 74 17.46 -7.13 6.10
C VAL A 74 15.98 -6.76 5.95
N ARG A 75 15.25 -6.77 7.08
CA ARG A 75 13.84 -6.35 7.17
C ARG A 75 13.69 -4.83 7.22
N TYR A 76 14.08 -4.19 6.12
CA TYR A 76 14.06 -2.73 5.99
C TYR A 76 12.65 -2.13 6.12
N ASP A 77 11.63 -2.89 5.73
CA ASP A 77 10.22 -2.58 5.91
C ASP A 77 9.89 -2.24 7.38
N ARG A 78 10.32 -3.10 8.32
CA ARG A 78 10.11 -2.92 9.76
C ARG A 78 10.97 -1.79 10.32
N LEU A 79 12.19 -1.64 9.80
CA LEU A 79 13.12 -0.59 10.20
C LEU A 79 12.58 0.80 9.86
N ILE A 80 12.13 1.04 8.63
CA ILE A 80 11.67 2.37 8.21
C ILE A 80 10.35 2.75 8.91
N GLU A 81 9.44 1.81 9.11
CA GLU A 81 8.17 2.07 9.80
C GLU A 81 8.38 2.43 11.27
N SER A 82 9.23 1.67 11.97
CA SER A 82 9.58 1.94 13.37
C SER A 82 10.34 3.26 13.51
N THR A 83 11.22 3.57 12.57
CA THR A 83 11.99 4.82 12.57
C THR A 83 11.09 6.03 12.32
N ARG A 84 10.13 5.93 11.40
CA ARG A 84 9.16 7.01 11.18
C ARG A 84 8.27 7.27 12.38
N ASP A 85 7.91 6.22 13.11
CA ASP A 85 7.16 6.37 14.35
C ASP A 85 7.99 7.09 15.44
N ALA A 86 9.28 6.79 15.53
CA ALA A 86 10.19 7.57 16.38
C ALA A 86 10.30 9.04 15.92
N VAL A 87 10.36 9.29 14.60
CA VAL A 87 10.32 10.66 14.04
C VAL A 87 9.07 11.41 14.47
N GLU A 88 7.88 10.80 14.35
CA GLU A 88 6.65 11.48 14.77
C GLU A 88 6.57 11.74 16.28
N ARG A 89 7.29 10.96 17.10
CA ARG A 89 7.32 11.10 18.57
C ARG A 89 8.37 12.08 19.07
N GLU A 90 9.54 12.13 18.43
CA GLU A 90 10.71 12.83 18.97
C GLU A 90 11.05 14.13 18.22
N TYR A 91 10.62 14.25 16.95
CA TYR A 91 10.91 15.44 16.14
C TYR A 91 9.68 16.34 15.99
N GLU A 92 9.79 17.57 16.51
CA GLU A 92 8.75 18.57 16.32
C GLU A 92 8.80 19.16 14.90
N ARG A 93 7.92 18.65 14.03
CA ARG A 93 7.77 19.18 12.67
C ARG A 93 7.29 20.64 12.67
N PRO A 94 7.65 21.43 11.63
CA PRO A 94 7.10 22.76 11.43
C PRO A 94 5.57 22.77 11.47
N LEU A 95 4.97 23.83 12.03
CA LEU A 95 3.52 23.94 12.22
C LEU A 95 2.73 23.66 10.94
N GLY A 96 3.23 24.15 9.81
CA GLY A 96 2.59 23.95 8.52
C GLY A 96 2.49 22.48 8.09
N ASP A 97 3.52 21.69 8.38
CA ASP A 97 3.58 20.28 8.02
C ASP A 97 2.71 19.47 8.98
N ARG A 98 2.70 19.85 10.27
CA ARG A 98 1.76 19.28 11.26
C ARG A 98 0.31 19.50 10.86
N LEU A 99 -0.03 20.70 10.38
CA LEU A 99 -1.38 21.02 9.91
C LEU A 99 -1.76 20.24 8.65
N LEU A 100 -0.87 20.19 7.65
CA LEU A 100 -1.11 19.45 6.41
C LEU A 100 -1.24 17.95 6.67
N ARG A 101 -0.29 17.34 7.39
CA ARG A 101 -0.35 15.93 7.79
C ARG A 101 -1.60 15.64 8.63
N GLY A 102 -1.91 16.51 9.59
CA GLY A 102 -3.12 16.40 10.41
C GLY A 102 -4.40 16.41 9.57
N LEU A 103 -4.48 17.25 8.53
CA LEU A 103 -5.58 17.26 7.58
C LEU A 103 -5.63 15.95 6.77
N LEU A 104 -4.50 15.53 6.20
CA LEU A 104 -4.39 14.31 5.40
C LEU A 104 -4.89 13.08 6.16
N PHE A 105 -4.41 12.87 7.39
CA PHE A 105 -4.82 11.71 8.20
C PHE A 105 -6.22 11.82 8.81
N ARG A 106 -6.82 13.02 8.87
CA ARG A 106 -8.24 13.19 9.22
C ARG A 106 -9.17 12.91 8.04
N VAL A 107 -8.67 12.95 6.80
CA VAL A 107 -9.48 12.82 5.57
C VAL A 107 -9.25 11.48 4.88
N LEU A 108 -8.02 11.14 4.52
CA LEU A 108 -7.70 9.99 3.65
C LEU A 108 -8.15 8.63 4.22
N PRO A 109 -7.94 8.31 5.51
CA PRO A 109 -8.39 7.03 6.07
C PRO A 109 -9.91 6.89 6.18
N TYR A 110 -10.66 7.97 6.00
CA TYR A 110 -12.12 8.02 6.21
C TYR A 110 -12.84 8.29 4.89
N SER A 111 -13.28 7.24 4.21
CA SER A 111 -13.87 7.33 2.86
C SER A 111 -15.01 8.34 2.73
N GLY A 112 -15.87 8.50 3.75
CA GLY A 112 -16.93 9.52 3.77
C GLY A 112 -16.39 10.95 3.76
N ARG A 113 -15.36 11.23 4.56
CA ARG A 113 -14.68 12.55 4.59
C ARG A 113 -13.94 12.80 3.29
N MET A 114 -13.27 11.77 2.76
CA MET A 114 -12.59 11.85 1.47
C MET A 114 -13.56 12.14 0.32
N ARG A 115 -14.72 11.48 0.26
CA ARG A 115 -15.76 11.77 -0.73
C ARG A 115 -16.25 13.22 -0.62
N ALA A 116 -16.45 13.73 0.59
CA ALA A 116 -16.82 15.13 0.80
C ALA A 116 -15.73 16.10 0.29
N ALA A 117 -14.46 15.83 0.61
CA ALA A 117 -13.33 16.62 0.12
C ALA A 117 -13.23 16.61 -1.43
N LEU A 118 -13.42 15.43 -2.05
CA LEU A 118 -13.39 15.28 -3.50
C LEU A 118 -14.55 16.00 -4.21
N ARG A 119 -15.73 16.10 -3.58
CA ARG A 119 -16.85 16.92 -4.08
C ARG A 119 -16.51 18.41 -4.11
N LEU A 120 -15.72 18.87 -3.14
CA LEU A 120 -15.32 20.28 -3.00
C LEU A 120 -14.03 20.62 -3.78
N ALA A 121 -13.25 19.61 -4.20
CA ALA A 121 -11.99 19.80 -4.91
C ALA A 121 -12.08 20.72 -6.15
N PRO A 122 -13.16 20.70 -6.98
CA PRO A 122 -13.30 21.63 -8.10
C PRO A 122 -13.31 23.11 -7.69
N LEU A 123 -13.85 23.43 -6.50
CA LEU A 123 -13.85 24.80 -5.96
C LEU A 123 -12.43 25.24 -5.61
N GLY A 124 -11.62 24.33 -5.07
CA GLY A 124 -10.21 24.59 -4.77
C GLY A 124 -9.34 24.85 -6.00
N ARG A 125 -9.79 24.49 -7.21
CA ARG A 125 -9.08 24.76 -8.47
C ARG A 125 -9.28 26.18 -8.97
N VAL A 126 -10.39 26.81 -8.59
CA VAL A 126 -10.76 28.16 -9.05
C VAL A 126 -10.49 29.23 -8.00
N LEU A 127 -10.51 28.87 -6.72
CA LEU A 127 -10.24 29.79 -5.62
C LEU A 127 -8.73 29.91 -5.35
N PRO A 128 -8.25 31.09 -4.90
CA PRO A 128 -6.86 31.25 -4.49
C PRO A 128 -6.58 30.36 -3.27
N MET A 129 -5.62 29.44 -3.40
CA MET A 129 -5.24 28.49 -2.36
C MET A 129 -3.74 28.60 -2.05
N PRO A 130 -3.31 28.45 -0.77
CA PRO A 130 -1.89 28.43 -0.44
C PRO A 130 -1.15 27.32 -1.20
N ARG A 131 0.07 27.62 -1.69
CA ARG A 131 0.86 26.71 -2.53
C ARG A 131 1.00 25.29 -1.96
N ARG A 132 1.08 25.17 -0.64
CA ARG A 132 1.22 23.88 0.06
C ARG A 132 0.03 22.93 -0.06
N PHE A 133 -1.17 23.42 -0.37
CA PHE A 133 -2.38 22.59 -0.51
C PHE A 133 -2.73 22.34 -1.98
N ARG A 134 -2.00 22.99 -2.90
CA ARG A 134 -2.22 22.88 -4.34
C ARG A 134 -2.06 21.45 -4.88
N PRO A 135 -1.07 20.64 -4.44
CA PRO A 135 -0.97 19.24 -4.87
C PRO A 135 -2.22 18.43 -4.56
N LEU A 136 -2.85 18.62 -3.40
CA LEU A 136 -4.09 17.92 -3.02
C LEU A 136 -5.21 18.09 -4.05
N VAL A 137 -5.33 19.31 -4.60
CA VAL A 137 -6.40 19.68 -5.51
C VAL A 137 -6.05 19.33 -6.96
N GLU A 138 -4.79 19.48 -7.35
CA GLU A 138 -4.31 19.10 -8.68
C GLU A 138 -4.34 17.59 -8.89
N MET A 139 -3.98 16.83 -7.86
CA MET A 139 -4.02 15.37 -7.86
C MET A 139 -5.41 14.78 -7.62
N ALA A 140 -6.37 15.57 -7.12
CA ALA A 140 -7.73 15.10 -6.92
C ALA A 140 -8.35 14.65 -8.25
N PRO A 141 -8.81 13.40 -8.38
CA PRO A 141 -9.47 12.94 -9.58
C PRO A 141 -10.82 13.64 -9.77
N ARG A 142 -11.32 13.66 -11.01
CA ARG A 142 -12.71 14.08 -11.27
C ARG A 142 -13.65 13.07 -10.61
N TRP A 143 -14.18 13.45 -9.45
CA TRP A 143 -14.97 12.53 -8.63
C TRP A 143 -16.43 12.48 -9.07
N ARG A 144 -16.97 11.26 -9.13
CA ARG A 144 -18.40 11.00 -9.34
C ARG A 144 -18.85 10.00 -8.30
N SER A 145 -20.03 10.22 -7.74
CA SER A 145 -20.63 9.25 -6.83
C SER A 145 -20.93 7.97 -7.60
N ARG A 146 -20.36 6.86 -7.16
CA ARG A 146 -20.69 5.51 -7.60
C ARG A 146 -21.32 4.77 -6.43
N GLY A 147 -22.20 3.81 -6.70
CA GLY A 147 -22.72 2.92 -5.66
C GLY A 147 -21.57 2.17 -4.97
N ASP A 148 -21.75 1.78 -3.72
CA ASP A 148 -20.77 0.92 -3.03
C ASP A 148 -20.81 -0.51 -3.59
N VAL A 149 -19.82 -1.33 -3.23
CA VAL A 149 -19.91 -2.78 -3.45
C VAL A 149 -21.00 -3.34 -2.53
N PRO A 150 -21.91 -4.19 -3.02
CA PRO A 150 -22.89 -4.86 -2.17
C PRO A 150 -22.24 -5.63 -1.03
N ALA A 151 -22.90 -5.69 0.14
CA ALA A 151 -22.38 -6.43 1.30
C ALA A 151 -22.13 -7.92 0.97
N VAL A 152 -22.96 -8.50 0.10
CA VAL A 152 -22.79 -9.84 -0.45
C VAL A 152 -23.02 -9.78 -1.96
N THR A 153 -22.09 -10.31 -2.73
CA THR A 153 -22.22 -10.58 -4.16
C THR A 153 -22.25 -12.12 -4.35
N PRO A 154 -23.40 -12.70 -4.74
CA PRO A 154 -23.53 -14.15 -4.88
C PRO A 154 -22.57 -14.75 -5.91
N ALA A 155 -22.11 -15.96 -5.64
CA ALA A 155 -21.37 -16.76 -6.62
C ALA A 155 -22.23 -17.06 -7.86
N SER A 156 -21.61 -17.07 -9.03
CA SER A 156 -22.21 -17.62 -10.25
C SER A 156 -22.05 -19.13 -10.27
N GLY A 157 -23.15 -19.87 -10.43
CA GLY A 157 -23.14 -21.33 -10.42
C GLY A 157 -22.88 -21.91 -9.03
N SER A 158 -22.15 -23.04 -8.96
CA SER A 158 -21.84 -23.69 -7.68
C SER A 158 -20.80 -22.88 -6.88
N ARG A 159 -21.04 -22.70 -5.58
CA ARG A 159 -20.13 -21.93 -4.71
C ARG A 159 -18.79 -22.65 -4.55
N ARG A 160 -17.70 -21.97 -4.94
CA ARG A 160 -16.30 -22.43 -4.77
C ARG A 160 -15.77 -22.17 -3.36
N GLY A 161 -16.15 -21.04 -2.78
CA GLY A 161 -15.70 -20.58 -1.46
C GLY A 161 -16.25 -19.19 -1.18
N ARG A 162 -16.02 -18.68 0.04
CA ARG A 162 -16.46 -17.38 0.51
C ARG A 162 -15.27 -16.48 0.76
N VAL A 163 -15.16 -15.38 0.03
CA VAL A 163 -14.02 -14.46 0.09
C VAL A 163 -14.45 -13.08 0.58
N GLY A 164 -13.70 -12.51 1.51
CA GLY A 164 -13.84 -11.14 1.95
C GLY A 164 -13.11 -10.19 1.00
N LEU A 165 -13.78 -9.22 0.38
CA LEU A 165 -13.13 -8.20 -0.45
C LEU A 165 -12.78 -6.98 0.40
N LEU A 166 -11.48 -6.68 0.52
CA LEU A 166 -11.01 -5.43 1.08
C LEU A 166 -11.32 -4.27 0.13
N THR A 167 -12.27 -3.40 0.50
CA THR A 167 -12.64 -2.23 -0.31
C THR A 167 -11.76 -1.00 -0.04
N GLY A 168 -11.05 -0.99 1.10
CA GLY A 168 -10.12 0.06 1.51
C GLY A 168 -10.75 1.43 1.75
N CYS A 169 -9.92 2.42 2.09
CA CYS A 169 -10.36 3.80 2.32
C CYS A 169 -10.36 4.61 1.01
N VAL A 170 -9.19 4.73 0.36
CA VAL A 170 -8.99 5.47 -0.89
C VAL A 170 -9.70 4.78 -2.06
N GLN A 171 -9.56 3.46 -2.20
CA GLN A 171 -10.22 2.70 -3.26
C GLN A 171 -11.73 2.82 -3.19
N ARG A 172 -12.33 2.67 -2.00
CA ARG A 172 -13.78 2.87 -1.82
C ARG A 172 -14.23 4.29 -2.16
N ALA A 173 -13.40 5.31 -1.99
CA ALA A 173 -13.74 6.69 -2.32
C ALA A 173 -13.53 7.04 -3.80
N VAL A 174 -12.45 6.57 -4.41
CA VAL A 174 -11.97 7.00 -5.74
C VAL A 174 -12.12 5.92 -6.81
N PHE A 175 -11.85 4.67 -6.48
CA PHE A 175 -11.76 3.52 -7.39
C PHE A 175 -12.83 2.47 -7.09
N THR A 176 -14.05 2.92 -6.76
CA THR A 176 -15.15 2.03 -6.40
C THR A 176 -15.52 1.08 -7.54
N ASP A 177 -15.35 1.54 -8.78
CA ASP A 177 -15.53 0.73 -9.99
C ASP A 177 -14.55 -0.45 -10.07
N VAL A 178 -13.30 -0.27 -9.63
CA VAL A 178 -12.31 -1.35 -9.52
C VAL A 178 -12.78 -2.39 -8.49
N ASN A 179 -13.22 -1.97 -7.30
CA ASN A 179 -13.76 -2.90 -6.30
C ASN A 179 -14.99 -3.66 -6.80
N GLN A 180 -15.90 -2.97 -7.48
CA GLN A 180 -17.07 -3.61 -8.09
C GLN A 180 -16.68 -4.59 -9.20
N ALA A 181 -15.67 -4.26 -10.01
CA ALA A 181 -15.16 -5.16 -11.04
C ALA A 181 -14.50 -6.39 -10.42
N THR A 182 -13.69 -6.22 -9.37
CA THR A 182 -13.10 -7.32 -8.60
C THR A 182 -14.19 -8.26 -8.05
N ALA A 183 -15.23 -7.71 -7.40
CA ALA A 183 -16.34 -8.51 -6.89
C ALA A 183 -17.06 -9.29 -8.00
N ARG A 184 -17.32 -8.65 -9.16
CA ARG A 184 -17.95 -9.32 -10.32
C ARG A 184 -17.08 -10.43 -10.91
N VAL A 185 -15.77 -10.23 -11.05
CA VAL A 185 -14.85 -11.23 -11.60
C VAL A 185 -14.77 -12.45 -10.67
N LEU A 186 -14.58 -12.23 -9.37
CA LEU A 186 -14.55 -13.31 -8.38
C LEU A 186 -15.88 -14.07 -8.31
N ALA A 187 -17.00 -13.34 -8.33
CA ALA A 187 -18.34 -13.94 -8.37
C ALA A 187 -18.56 -14.79 -9.63
N ALA A 188 -18.14 -14.29 -10.79
CA ALA A 188 -18.21 -15.02 -12.05
C ALA A 188 -17.34 -16.29 -12.06
N ASP A 189 -16.24 -16.29 -11.30
CA ASP A 189 -15.40 -17.48 -11.08
C ASP A 189 -15.87 -18.38 -9.93
N GLY A 190 -17.08 -18.12 -9.40
CA GLY A 190 -17.79 -18.99 -8.46
C GLY A 190 -17.54 -18.70 -6.99
N PHE A 191 -16.89 -17.59 -6.63
CA PHE A 191 -16.76 -17.19 -5.23
C PHE A 191 -17.97 -16.39 -4.75
N GLU A 192 -18.42 -16.65 -3.52
CA GLU A 192 -19.31 -15.72 -2.84
C GLU A 192 -18.44 -14.59 -2.27
N VAL A 193 -18.67 -13.37 -2.72
CA VAL A 193 -17.85 -12.22 -2.29
C VAL A 193 -18.60 -11.45 -1.22
N VAL A 194 -17.97 -11.25 -0.07
CA VAL A 194 -18.52 -10.43 1.02
C VAL A 194 -17.69 -9.17 1.20
N ALA A 195 -18.35 -8.02 1.30
CA ALA A 195 -17.72 -6.73 1.53
C ALA A 195 -18.38 -6.07 2.74
N PRO A 196 -18.11 -6.57 3.97
CA PRO A 196 -18.70 -6.03 5.19
C PRO A 196 -18.28 -4.57 5.41
N PRO A 197 -18.98 -3.83 6.28
CA PRO A 197 -18.51 -2.53 6.76
C PRO A 197 -17.08 -2.66 7.31
N GLN A 198 -16.14 -2.02 6.62
CA GLN A 198 -14.70 -2.14 6.85
C GLN A 198 -14.08 -0.74 6.70
N GLY A 199 -13.16 -0.41 7.59
CA GLY A 199 -12.49 0.89 7.62
C GLY A 199 -11.29 0.97 6.67
N CYS A 200 -10.36 1.88 6.99
CA CYS A 200 -9.01 1.86 6.44
C CYS A 200 -8.28 0.57 6.87
N CYS A 201 -7.38 0.06 6.02
CA CYS A 201 -6.51 -1.06 6.34
C CYS A 201 -5.40 -0.71 7.35
N GLY A 202 -5.06 0.58 7.51
CA GLY A 202 -4.01 1.06 8.43
C GLY A 202 -2.66 1.35 7.74
N ALA A 203 -2.43 0.82 6.54
CA ALA A 203 -1.18 0.95 5.80
C ALA A 203 -0.66 2.40 5.70
N LEU A 204 -1.53 3.33 5.30
CA LEU A 204 -1.15 4.74 5.15
C LEU A 204 -0.63 5.36 6.45
N SER A 205 -1.26 5.01 7.58
CA SER A 205 -0.90 5.52 8.91
C SER A 205 0.45 4.92 9.34
N VAL A 206 0.62 3.60 9.20
CA VAL A 206 1.86 2.90 9.55
C VAL A 206 3.04 3.41 8.73
N HIS A 207 2.92 3.48 7.40
CA HIS A 207 4.00 3.94 6.54
C HIS A 207 4.41 5.40 6.79
N ALA A 208 3.55 6.18 7.44
CA ALA A 208 3.82 7.57 7.80
C ALA A 208 4.26 7.77 9.26
N GLY A 209 4.50 6.69 10.01
CA GLY A 209 4.95 6.76 11.40
C GLY A 209 3.83 6.95 12.43
N ARG A 210 2.57 6.60 12.08
CA ARG A 210 1.43 6.67 13.00
C ARG A 210 1.00 5.25 13.40
N LEU A 211 1.88 4.52 14.11
CA LEU A 211 1.70 3.09 14.36
C LEU A 211 0.43 2.77 15.15
N GLU A 212 0.15 3.51 16.23
CA GLU A 212 -1.05 3.26 17.04
C GLU A 212 -2.36 3.44 16.28
N GLU A 213 -2.43 4.45 15.41
CA GLU A 213 -3.59 4.63 14.55
C GLU A 213 -3.71 3.47 13.55
N GLY A 214 -2.58 3.05 12.96
CA GLY A 214 -2.52 1.89 12.07
C GLY A 214 -3.00 0.61 12.75
N ARG A 215 -2.51 0.33 13.97
CA ARG A 215 -2.94 -0.82 14.79
C ARG A 215 -4.43 -0.79 15.07
N ALA A 216 -4.98 0.37 15.42
CA ALA A 216 -6.42 0.52 15.66
C ALA A 216 -7.25 0.25 14.39
N PHE A 217 -6.76 0.66 13.21
CA PHE A 217 -7.39 0.31 11.93
C PHE A 217 -7.31 -1.18 11.63
N ALA A 218 -6.13 -1.78 11.78
CA ALA A 218 -5.89 -3.19 11.50
C ALA A 218 -6.78 -4.10 12.35
N ARG A 219 -6.91 -3.86 13.66
CA ARG A 219 -7.78 -4.65 14.55
C ARG A 219 -9.23 -4.71 14.06
N ARG A 220 -9.79 -3.55 13.66
CA ARG A 220 -11.15 -3.48 13.09
C ARG A 220 -11.29 -4.24 11.77
N VAL A 221 -10.22 -4.31 10.98
CA VAL A 221 -10.24 -5.08 9.72
C VAL A 221 -10.21 -6.57 10.00
N VAL A 222 -9.38 -7.03 10.94
CA VAL A 222 -9.36 -8.44 11.38
C VAL A 222 -10.75 -8.86 11.87
N GLU A 223 -11.38 -8.05 12.74
CA GLU A 223 -12.73 -8.29 13.24
C GLU A 223 -13.80 -8.31 12.12
N ALA A 224 -13.72 -7.37 11.17
CA ALA A 224 -14.73 -7.24 10.12
C ALA A 224 -14.79 -8.43 9.15
N PHE A 225 -13.68 -9.19 9.03
CA PHE A 225 -13.54 -10.30 8.10
C PHE A 225 -13.49 -11.66 8.81
N ASP A 226 -13.97 -11.73 10.06
CA ASP A 226 -14.13 -13.02 10.71
C ASP A 226 -15.07 -13.95 9.92
N GLY A 227 -14.75 -15.25 9.89
CA GLY A 227 -15.54 -16.28 9.20
C GLY A 227 -15.51 -16.24 7.66
N VAL A 228 -14.52 -15.61 7.02
CA VAL A 228 -14.23 -15.78 5.59
C VAL A 228 -13.08 -16.77 5.36
N ASP A 229 -13.09 -17.44 4.21
CA ASP A 229 -12.04 -18.40 3.85
C ASP A 229 -10.74 -17.68 3.48
N LEU A 230 -10.85 -16.61 2.69
CA LEU A 230 -9.76 -15.76 2.22
C LEU A 230 -10.16 -14.28 2.25
N VAL A 231 -9.18 -13.40 2.44
CA VAL A 231 -9.35 -11.95 2.32
C VAL A 231 -8.66 -11.49 1.05
N VAL A 232 -9.43 -11.11 0.04
CA VAL A 232 -8.92 -10.65 -1.25
C VAL A 232 -8.71 -9.13 -1.23
N VAL A 233 -7.54 -8.72 -1.69
CA VAL A 233 -7.10 -7.33 -1.75
C VAL A 233 -6.72 -6.99 -3.18
N ASN A 234 -7.19 -5.86 -3.70
CA ASN A 234 -6.84 -5.35 -5.04
C ASN A 234 -6.04 -4.03 -4.96
N SER A 235 -5.53 -3.70 -3.76
CA SER A 235 -4.56 -2.62 -3.51
C SER A 235 -3.34 -3.20 -2.83
N SER A 236 -2.27 -3.31 -3.60
CA SER A 236 -0.98 -3.84 -3.14
C SER A 236 -0.45 -3.26 -1.84
N GLY A 237 -0.66 -1.96 -1.56
CA GLY A 237 -0.21 -1.34 -0.30
C GLY A 237 -1.04 -1.72 0.92
N CYS A 238 -2.34 -2.00 0.74
CA CYS A 238 -3.08 -2.67 1.80
C CYS A 238 -2.70 -4.15 1.88
N GLY A 239 -2.43 -4.82 0.76
CA GLY A 239 -2.08 -6.24 0.72
C GLY A 239 -0.79 -6.54 1.50
N SER A 240 0.29 -5.79 1.24
CA SER A 240 1.56 -5.90 1.97
C SER A 240 1.37 -5.66 3.47
N HIS A 241 0.66 -4.59 3.83
CA HIS A 241 0.39 -4.26 5.23
C HIS A 241 -0.43 -5.34 5.94
N LEU A 242 -1.47 -5.88 5.29
CA LEU A 242 -2.33 -6.90 5.89
C LEU A 242 -1.61 -8.25 6.04
N LYS A 243 -0.65 -8.58 5.15
CA LYS A 243 0.19 -9.78 5.26
C LYS A 243 1.24 -9.71 6.38
N GLU A 244 1.54 -8.52 6.90
CA GLU A 244 2.47 -8.31 8.01
C GLU A 244 1.77 -8.05 9.36
N LEU A 245 0.45 -8.28 9.48
CA LEU A 245 -0.26 -7.95 10.71
C LEU A 245 0.17 -8.77 11.94
N GLY A 246 0.66 -10.00 11.74
CA GLY A 246 1.23 -10.79 12.84
C GLY A 246 2.37 -10.04 13.54
N TRP A 247 3.22 -9.36 12.77
CA TRP A 247 4.28 -8.50 13.31
C TRP A 247 3.73 -7.22 13.94
N LEU A 248 2.79 -6.54 13.29
CA LEU A 248 2.30 -5.24 13.75
C LEU A 248 1.48 -5.32 15.04
N LEU A 249 0.65 -6.35 15.15
CA LEU A 249 -0.30 -6.55 16.25
C LEU A 249 0.18 -7.53 17.31
N GLU A 250 1.25 -8.30 17.05
CA GLU A 250 1.85 -9.26 17.98
C GLU A 250 0.80 -10.23 18.55
N SER A 251 -0.05 -10.78 17.68
CA SER A 251 -1.21 -11.60 18.04
C SER A 251 -1.39 -12.76 17.07
N GLU A 252 -1.70 -13.95 17.61
CA GLU A 252 -1.98 -15.16 16.83
C GLU A 252 -3.18 -14.97 15.88
N ASP A 253 -4.22 -14.25 16.30
CA ASP A 253 -5.37 -13.95 15.45
C ASP A 253 -4.97 -13.10 14.23
N ALA A 254 -4.04 -12.16 14.42
CA ALA A 254 -3.52 -11.32 13.36
C ALA A 254 -2.63 -12.10 12.39
N GLU A 255 -1.85 -13.07 12.89
CA GLU A 255 -1.05 -13.98 12.08
C GLU A 255 -1.94 -14.94 11.27
N ALA A 256 -2.95 -15.53 11.90
CA ALA A 256 -3.94 -16.36 11.23
C ALA A 256 -4.73 -15.57 10.16
N PHE A 257 -5.06 -14.31 10.44
CA PHE A 257 -5.66 -13.41 9.46
C PHE A 257 -4.72 -13.14 8.29
N ALA A 258 -3.47 -12.76 8.55
CA ALA A 258 -2.47 -12.46 7.54
C ALA A 258 -2.27 -13.63 6.56
N ALA A 259 -2.28 -14.87 7.08
CA ALA A 259 -2.18 -16.09 6.28
C ALA A 259 -3.34 -16.28 5.28
N LYS A 260 -4.51 -15.67 5.51
CA LYS A 260 -5.69 -15.70 4.61
C LYS A 260 -5.67 -14.59 3.56
N VAL A 261 -4.81 -13.58 3.71
CA VAL A 261 -4.77 -12.43 2.80
C VAL A 261 -4.22 -12.86 1.45
N ARG A 262 -4.94 -12.55 0.38
CA ARG A 262 -4.53 -12.77 -1.00
C ARG A 262 -4.67 -11.51 -1.84
N ASP A 263 -3.67 -11.19 -2.64
CA ASP A 263 -3.83 -10.27 -3.76
C ASP A 263 -4.80 -10.88 -4.79
N VAL A 264 -5.59 -10.04 -5.46
CA VAL A 264 -6.54 -10.51 -6.46
C VAL A 264 -5.85 -11.18 -7.65
N GLY A 265 -4.66 -10.70 -8.03
CA GLY A 265 -3.88 -11.27 -9.12
C GLY A 265 -3.41 -12.69 -8.81
N GLU A 266 -2.82 -12.90 -7.61
CA GLU A 266 -2.36 -14.23 -7.20
C GLU A 266 -3.52 -15.22 -7.12
N LEU A 267 -4.65 -14.83 -6.52
CA LEU A 267 -5.81 -15.72 -6.42
C LEU A 267 -6.35 -16.13 -7.80
N LEU A 268 -6.47 -15.17 -8.73
CA LEU A 268 -6.98 -15.44 -10.08
C LEU A 268 -6.00 -16.24 -10.94
N ALA A 269 -4.70 -16.17 -10.64
CA ALA A 269 -3.69 -17.00 -11.28
C ALA A 269 -3.78 -18.46 -10.79
N GLU A 270 -3.95 -18.67 -9.48
CA GLU A 270 -3.99 -20.00 -8.86
C GLU A 270 -5.23 -20.82 -9.24
N VAL A 271 -6.38 -20.16 -9.45
CA VAL A 271 -7.63 -20.87 -9.72
C VAL A 271 -7.97 -20.92 -11.21
N PRO A 272 -8.51 -22.03 -11.74
CA PRO A 272 -9.01 -22.07 -13.11
C PRO A 272 -10.26 -21.18 -13.23
N PRO A 273 -10.37 -20.36 -14.30
CA PRO A 273 -11.54 -19.51 -14.51
C PRO A 273 -12.79 -20.38 -14.74
N ARG A 274 -13.93 -19.98 -14.18
CA ARG A 274 -15.22 -20.65 -14.47
C ARG A 274 -16.05 -19.86 -15.47
N ALA A 275 -15.94 -18.54 -15.45
CA ALA A 275 -16.57 -17.69 -16.45
C ALA A 275 -15.74 -17.63 -17.73
N ARG A 276 -16.42 -17.72 -18.87
CA ARG A 276 -15.84 -17.51 -20.20
C ARG A 276 -15.13 -16.15 -20.25
N ARG A 277 -13.87 -16.15 -20.67
CA ARG A 277 -13.14 -14.92 -21.00
C ARG A 277 -13.44 -14.55 -22.45
N HIS A 278 -13.97 -13.35 -22.65
CA HIS A 278 -14.29 -12.83 -23.98
C HIS A 278 -13.05 -12.20 -24.62
N PRO A 279 -12.91 -12.23 -25.96
CA PRO A 279 -11.80 -11.60 -26.62
C PRO A 279 -11.71 -10.10 -26.34
N LEU A 280 -10.51 -9.60 -26.09
CA LEU A 280 -10.22 -8.19 -25.89
C LEU A 280 -9.01 -7.81 -26.74
N ALA A 281 -9.26 -7.41 -28.00
CA ALA A 281 -8.22 -6.99 -28.95
C ALA A 281 -7.56 -5.67 -28.50
N LEU A 282 -6.58 -5.78 -27.62
CA LEU A 282 -5.89 -4.67 -26.97
C LEU A 282 -4.46 -5.09 -26.61
N THR A 283 -3.51 -4.17 -26.74
CA THR A 283 -2.19 -4.31 -26.13
C THR A 283 -2.14 -3.45 -24.86
N THR A 284 -1.74 -4.04 -23.73
CA THR A 284 -1.63 -3.34 -22.44
C THR A 284 -0.26 -3.54 -21.81
N ALA A 285 0.30 -2.47 -21.25
CA ALA A 285 1.46 -2.59 -20.37
C ALA A 285 1.00 -2.99 -18.97
N LEU A 286 1.55 -4.09 -18.42
CA LEU A 286 1.35 -4.50 -17.04
C LEU A 286 2.48 -3.95 -16.19
N GLN A 287 2.16 -2.97 -15.34
CA GLN A 287 3.10 -2.45 -14.35
C GLN A 287 2.75 -2.99 -12.96
N ASP A 288 3.71 -3.68 -12.33
CA ASP A 288 3.57 -4.04 -10.93
C ASP A 288 3.74 -2.81 -10.05
N SER A 289 2.99 -2.76 -8.94
CA SER A 289 3.38 -1.84 -7.88
C SER A 289 4.59 -2.40 -7.13
N CYS A 290 5.40 -1.51 -6.58
CA CYS A 290 6.52 -1.90 -5.73
C CYS A 290 6.10 -2.75 -4.51
N HIS A 291 4.90 -2.52 -3.95
CA HIS A 291 4.40 -3.32 -2.82
C HIS A 291 3.92 -4.72 -3.24
N LEU A 292 3.43 -4.89 -4.47
CA LEU A 292 3.11 -6.21 -4.99
C LEU A 292 4.40 -7.00 -5.25
N ARG A 293 5.34 -6.40 -5.98
CA ARG A 293 6.59 -7.04 -6.39
C ARG A 293 7.52 -7.33 -5.23
N HIS A 294 7.82 -6.33 -4.40
CA HIS A 294 8.88 -6.43 -3.40
C HIS A 294 8.36 -6.72 -2.00
N ALA A 295 7.30 -6.04 -1.56
CA ALA A 295 6.81 -6.22 -0.19
C ALA A 295 5.98 -7.51 -0.04
N GLN A 296 5.17 -7.87 -1.03
CA GLN A 296 4.44 -9.14 -1.05
C GLN A 296 5.21 -10.28 -1.74
N ALA A 297 6.32 -9.99 -2.42
CA ALA A 297 7.11 -10.96 -3.20
C ALA A 297 6.30 -11.66 -4.32
N LEU A 298 5.43 -10.90 -5.01
CA LEU A 298 4.50 -11.40 -6.03
C LEU A 298 4.70 -10.71 -7.40
N PRO A 299 5.89 -10.81 -8.03
CA PRO A 299 6.10 -10.21 -9.34
C PRO A 299 5.14 -10.81 -10.37
N LEU A 300 4.50 -9.94 -11.17
CA LEU A 300 3.62 -10.30 -12.28
C LEU A 300 2.47 -11.25 -11.90
N ALA A 301 1.99 -11.19 -10.66
CA ALA A 301 0.95 -12.10 -10.16
C ALA A 301 -0.32 -12.12 -11.03
N SER A 302 -0.64 -11.01 -11.70
CA SER A 302 -1.80 -10.93 -12.58
C SER A 302 -1.56 -11.51 -13.98
N LEU A 303 -0.32 -11.71 -14.42
CA LEU A 303 0.02 -12.05 -15.81
C LEU A 303 -0.64 -13.36 -16.27
N ALA A 304 -0.56 -14.41 -15.46
CA ALA A 304 -1.17 -15.69 -15.78
C ALA A 304 -2.69 -15.60 -15.94
N SER A 305 -3.35 -14.73 -15.16
CA SER A 305 -4.79 -14.49 -15.27
C SER A 305 -5.16 -13.69 -16.53
N LEU A 306 -4.33 -12.69 -16.89
CA LEU A 306 -4.53 -11.84 -18.07
C LEU A 306 -4.26 -12.62 -19.37
N ALA A 307 -3.25 -13.50 -19.40
CA ALA A 307 -2.94 -14.35 -20.54
C ALA A 307 -4.07 -15.31 -20.95
N ARG A 308 -5.06 -15.53 -20.07
CA ARG A 308 -6.26 -16.33 -20.35
C ARG A 308 -7.35 -15.54 -21.08
N ILE A 309 -7.16 -14.24 -21.32
CA ILE A 309 -8.08 -13.38 -22.06
C ILE A 309 -7.70 -13.45 -23.55
N PRO A 310 -8.57 -13.97 -24.44
CA PRO A 310 -8.22 -14.07 -25.85
C PRO A 310 -7.95 -12.69 -26.48
N ALA A 311 -7.00 -12.62 -27.41
CA ALA A 311 -6.61 -11.39 -28.13
C ALA A 311 -6.08 -10.23 -27.26
N LEU A 312 -5.82 -10.44 -25.96
CA LEU A 312 -5.16 -9.49 -25.11
C LEU A 312 -3.65 -9.72 -25.14
N ASP A 313 -2.91 -8.73 -25.64
CA ASP A 313 -1.45 -8.73 -25.60
C ASP A 313 -0.98 -7.97 -24.36
N VAL A 314 -0.24 -8.66 -23.48
CA VAL A 314 0.32 -8.06 -22.27
C VAL A 314 1.81 -7.89 -22.46
N VAL A 315 2.30 -6.65 -22.33
CA VAL A 315 3.72 -6.31 -22.38
C VAL A 315 4.17 -5.74 -21.04
N GLU A 316 5.47 -5.80 -20.77
CA GLU A 316 6.05 -5.19 -19.58
C GLU A 316 6.79 -3.88 -19.94
N PRO A 317 6.72 -2.85 -19.09
CA PRO A 317 7.57 -1.68 -19.25
C PRO A 317 9.04 -2.05 -19.03
N ALA A 318 9.96 -1.38 -19.74
CA ALA A 318 11.40 -1.65 -19.65
C ALA A 318 11.97 -1.51 -18.22
N GLU A 319 11.38 -0.62 -17.42
CA GLU A 319 11.79 -0.30 -16.06
C GLU A 319 10.76 -0.79 -15.03
N GLN A 320 10.29 -2.03 -15.18
CA GLN A 320 9.26 -2.66 -14.34
C GLN A 320 9.51 -2.56 -12.82
N ASP A 321 10.78 -2.62 -12.41
CA ASP A 321 11.18 -2.59 -11.00
C ASP A 321 11.27 -1.18 -10.40
N LEU A 322 11.13 -0.13 -11.22
CA LEU A 322 11.21 1.26 -10.73
C LEU A 322 9.87 1.73 -10.14
N CYS A 323 9.98 2.47 -9.03
CA CYS A 323 8.83 3.04 -8.34
C CYS A 323 8.11 4.09 -9.19
N CYS A 324 6.78 4.07 -9.23
CA CYS A 324 5.95 5.08 -9.90
C CYS A 324 5.96 6.47 -9.22
N GLY A 325 6.61 6.62 -8.07
CA GLY A 325 6.80 7.90 -7.37
C GLY A 325 5.64 8.37 -6.48
N SER A 326 4.51 7.66 -6.42
CA SER A 326 3.34 8.09 -5.63
C SER A 326 3.52 7.91 -4.11
N ALA A 327 4.04 6.75 -3.68
CA ALA A 327 4.50 6.45 -2.31
C ALA A 327 3.61 7.01 -1.16
N GLY A 328 2.34 6.61 -1.12
CA GLY A 328 1.41 7.01 -0.06
C GLY A 328 0.99 8.47 -0.17
N ILE A 329 1.59 9.35 0.64
CA ILE A 329 1.36 10.81 0.61
C ILE A 329 2.60 11.58 0.12
N TYR A 330 3.59 10.90 -0.46
CA TYR A 330 4.85 11.54 -0.87
C TYR A 330 4.66 12.64 -1.93
N ASN A 331 3.65 12.48 -2.77
CA ASN A 331 3.27 13.44 -3.81
C ASN A 331 2.29 14.54 -3.34
N LEU A 332 1.94 14.58 -2.04
CA LEU A 332 0.92 15.48 -1.47
C LEU A 332 1.50 16.60 -0.60
#